data_AF-A0A176TMF0-F1
#
_entry.id   AF-A0A176TMF0-F1
#
_cell.length_a   1.000
_cell.length_b   1.000
_cell.length_c   1.000
_cell.angle_alpha   90.00
_cell.angle_beta   90.00
_cell.angle_gamma   90.00
#
_symmetry.space_group_name_H-M   'P 1'
#
loop_
_entity.id
_entity.type
_entity.pdbx_description
1 polymer ?
#
loop_
_entity_poly.entity_id
_entity_poly.type
_entity_poly.pdbx_seq_one_letter_code
_entity_poly.pdbx_strand_id
1 'polypeptide(L)' 'MKTLYDVQQLLKKFGIYVYVGKRIWDIELMSIELKHLHDADVVENQTYVKAVMILRREHHLEEVRAKEPNKLY' A
#
# COMPACT_ATOMS: atom_id res chain seq x y z
N MET A 1 -8.29 0.32 -9.67
CA MET A 1 -7.55 0.41 -8.40
C MET A 1 -8.11 1.57 -7.59
N LYS A 2 -8.71 1.28 -6.44
CA LYS A 2 -9.42 2.22 -5.57
C LYS A 2 -9.11 2.00 -4.08
N THR A 3 -8.65 0.81 -3.69
CA THR A 3 -8.48 0.41 -2.28
C THR A 3 -7.11 -0.19 -2.04
N LEU A 4 -6.69 -0.30 -0.77
CA LEU A 4 -5.48 -1.02 -0.38
C LEU A 4 -5.47 -2.46 -0.93
N TYR A 5 -6.63 -3.11 -0.92
CA TYR A 5 -6.79 -4.48 -1.42
C TYR A 5 -6.44 -4.56 -2.91
N ASP A 6 -6.81 -3.57 -3.73
CA ASP A 6 -6.44 -3.57 -5.15
C ASP A 6 -4.92 -3.47 -5.34
N VAL A 7 -4.22 -2.73 -4.47
CA VAL A 7 -2.75 -2.67 -4.49
C VAL A 7 -2.15 -4.00 -4.07
N GLN A 8 -2.72 -4.68 -3.06
CA GLN A 8 -2.32 -6.04 -2.69
C GLN A 8 -2.50 -7.02 -3.85
N GLN A 9 -3.63 -6.94 -4.57
CA GLN A 9 -3.87 -7.79 -5.74
C GLN A 9 -2.91 -7.49 -6.89
N LEU A 10 -2.49 -6.23 -7.07
CA LEU A 10 -1.43 -5.88 -8.03
C LEU A 10 -0.13 -6.59 -7.67
N LEU A 11 0.35 -6.47 -6.43
CA LEU A 11 1.60 -7.09 -5.97
C LEU A 11 1.56 -8.62 -6.06
N LYS A 12 0.42 -9.24 -5.76
CA LYS A 12 0.24 -10.70 -5.91
C LYS A 12 0.45 -11.21 -7.33
N LYS A 13 0.19 -10.40 -8.36
CA LYS A 13 0.47 -10.79 -9.76
C LYS A 13 1.97 -11.00 -10.02
N PHE A 14 2.82 -10.40 -9.19
CA PHE A 14 4.28 -10.55 -9.23
C PHE A 14 4.81 -11.52 -8.16
N GLY A 15 3.92 -12.29 -7.50
CA GLY A 15 4.31 -13.21 -6.44
C GLY A 15 4.68 -12.54 -5.12
N ILE A 16 4.37 -11.25 -4.95
CA ILE A 16 4.71 -10.48 -3.75
C ILE A 16 3.55 -10.56 -2.74
N TYR A 17 3.83 -11.15 -1.58
CA TYR A 17 2.90 -11.27 -0.46
C TYR A 17 3.48 -10.56 0.75
N VAL A 18 2.83 -9.48 1.17
CA VAL A 18 3.25 -8.68 2.33
C VAL A 18 2.35 -9.00 3.51
N TYR A 19 2.96 -9.47 4.60
CA TYR A 19 2.30 -9.64 5.89
C TYR A 19 3.34 -9.66 7.02
N VAL A 20 3.49 -8.54 7.72
CA VAL A 20 4.41 -8.36 8.85
C VAL A 20 3.69 -8.17 10.19
N GLY A 21 2.36 -8.31 10.19
CA GLY A 21 1.52 -8.36 11.40
C GLY A 21 0.96 -7.02 11.87
N LYS A 22 1.49 -5.88 11.41
CA LYS A 22 0.83 -4.57 11.60
C LYS A 22 0.57 -3.89 10.26
N ARG A 23 -0.65 -3.39 10.09
CA ARG A 23 -1.13 -2.77 8.86
C ARG A 23 -0.25 -1.62 8.37
N ILE A 24 0.22 -0.75 9.27
CA ILE A 24 1.11 0.37 8.89
C ILE A 24 2.40 -0.13 8.24
N TRP A 25 3.02 -1.18 8.80
CA TRP A 25 4.24 -1.76 8.26
C TRP A 25 3.98 -2.53 6.96
N ASP A 26 2.82 -3.15 6.82
CA ASP A 26 2.41 -3.76 5.56
C ASP A 26 2.32 -2.69 4.45
N ILE A 27 1.74 -1.52 4.75
CA ILE A 27 1.62 -0.41 3.78
C ILE A 27 3.01 0.12 3.38
N GLU A 28 3.93 0.25 4.35
CA GLU A 28 5.31 0.67 4.09
C GLU A 28 6.04 -0.33 3.19
N LEU A 29 5.98 -1.62 3.51
CA LEU A 29 6.65 -2.64 2.72
C LEU A 29 6.03 -2.76 1.32
N MET A 30 4.70 -2.66 1.20
CA MET A 30 4.03 -2.59 -0.09
C MET A 30 4.49 -1.39 -0.93
N SER A 31 4.79 -0.25 -0.31
CA SER A 31 5.30 0.94 -1.00
C SER A 31 6.71 0.73 -1.55
N ILE A 32 7.57 0.04 -0.78
CA ILE A 32 8.93 -0.34 -1.21
C ILE A 32 8.86 -1.30 -2.40
N GLU A 33 8.07 -2.37 -2.29
CA GLU A 33 7.96 -3.36 -3.37
C GLU A 33 7.34 -2.77 -4.64
N LEU A 34 6.32 -1.91 -4.49
CA LEU A 34 5.73 -1.19 -5.61
C LEU A 34 6.75 -0.30 -6.33
N LYS A 35 7.65 0.36 -5.59
CA LYS A 35 8.73 1.16 -6.16
C LYS A 35 9.71 0.28 -6.93
N HIS A 36 10.11 -0.87 -6.39
CA HIS A 36 10.98 -1.81 -7.12
C HIS A 36 10.37 -2.28 -8.44
N LEU A 37 9.06 -2.56 -8.47
CA LEU A 37 8.36 -2.92 -9.70
C LEU A 37 8.31 -1.77 -10.72
N HIS A 38 8.22 -0.52 -10.25
CA HIS A 38 8.25 0.66 -11.12
C HIS A 38 9.66 0.93 -11.66
N ASP A 39 10.68 0.85 -10.80
CA ASP A 39 12.09 1.02 -11.17
C ASP A 39 12.55 -0.06 -12.17
N ALA A 40 11.97 -1.25 -12.12
CA ALA A 40 12.19 -2.34 -13.08
C ALA A 40 11.36 -2.22 -14.37
N ASP A 41 10.56 -1.16 -14.53
CA ASP A 41 9.68 -0.90 -15.68
C ASP A 41 8.66 -2.01 -15.97
N VAL A 42 8.26 -2.78 -14.95
CA VAL A 42 7.27 -3.87 -15.07
C VAL A 42 5.85 -3.46 -14.65
N VAL A 43 5.68 -2.20 -14.24
CA VAL A 43 4.38 -1.59 -13.91
C VAL A 43 4.27 -0.24 -14.61
N GLU A 44 3.19 -0.05 -15.37
CA GLU A 44 2.90 1.22 -16.03
C GLU A 44 2.88 2.40 -15.06
N ASN A 45 3.44 3.55 -15.48
CA ASN A 45 3.51 4.75 -14.64
C ASN A 45 2.13 5.20 -14.10
N GLN A 46 1.07 5.10 -14.90
CA GLN A 46 -0.28 5.43 -14.44
C GLN A 46 -0.79 4.50 -13.32
N THR A 47 -0.43 3.22 -13.41
CA THR A 47 -0.78 2.21 -12.40
C THR A 47 0.02 2.43 -11.12
N TYR A 48 1.32 2.71 -11.25
CA TYR A 48 2.20 3.08 -10.14
C TYR A 48 1.68 4.31 -9.39
N VAL A 49 1.43 5.41 -10.09
CA VAL A 49 0.93 6.67 -9.50
C VAL A 49 -0.38 6.45 -8.74
N LYS A 50 -1.34 5.70 -9.31
CA LYS A 50 -2.60 5.37 -8.63
C LYS A 50 -2.37 4.56 -7.36
N ALA A 51 -1.48 3.56 -7.40
CA ALA A 51 -1.16 2.73 -6.24
C ALA A 51 -0.50 3.54 -5.12
N VAL A 52 0.45 4.42 -5.45
CA VAL A 52 1.10 5.32 -4.48
C VAL A 52 0.08 6.24 -3.79
N MET A 53 -0.87 6.82 -4.53
CA MET A 53 -1.91 7.66 -3.91
C MET A 53 -2.77 6.89 -2.91
N ILE A 54 -3.11 5.63 -3.23
CA ILE A 54 -3.87 4.77 -2.34
C ILE A 54 -3.05 4.44 -1.08
N LEU A 55 -1.80 4.01 -1.24
CA LEU A 55 -0.92 3.67 -0.11
C LEU A 55 -0.71 4.87 0.82
N ARG A 56 -0.46 6.07 0.27
CA ARG A 56 -0.33 7.30 1.07
C ARG A 56 -1.58 7.63 1.85
N ARG A 57 -2.76 7.51 1.23
CA ARG A 57 -4.04 7.75 1.91
C ARG A 57 -4.24 6.75 3.06
N GLU A 58 -4.01 5.47 2.82
CA GLU A 58 -4.18 4.41 3.80
C GLU A 58 -3.17 4.53 4.96
N HIS A 59 -1.92 4.89 4.65
CA HIS A 59 -0.90 5.19 5.65
C HIS A 59 -1.39 6.30 6.58
N HIS A 60 -1.83 7.43 6.02
CA HIS A 60 -2.33 8.55 6.81
C HIS A 60 -3.52 8.16 7.69
N LEU A 61 -4.47 7.40 7.16
CA LEU A 61 -5.62 6.92 7.93
C LEU A 61 -5.19 6.03 9.10
N GLU A 62 -4.18 5.18 8.89
CA GLU A 62 -3.66 4.30 9.92
C GLU A 62 -2.85 5.07 10.99
N GLU A 63 -2.10 6.11 10.59
CA GLU A 63 -1.45 7.03 11.53
C GLU A 63 -2.45 7.78 12.42
N VAL A 64 -3.54 8.27 11.83
CA VAL A 64 -4.61 8.96 12.57
C VAL A 64 -5.26 7.99 13.57
N ARG A 65 -5.55 6.76 13.15
CA ARG A 65 -6.08 5.71 14.05
C ARG A 65 -5.15 5.37 15.19
N ALA A 66 -3.85 5.28 14.92
CA ALA A 66 -2.84 5.01 15.95
C ALA A 66 -2.76 6.14 17.00
N LYS A 67 -3.05 7.38 16.61
CA LYS A 67 -3.07 8.54 17.51
C LYS A 67 -4.38 8.69 18.28
N GLU A 68 -5.50 8.25 17.71
CA GLU A 68 -6.85 8.43 18.28
C GLU A 68 -7.63 7.10 18.38
N PRO A 69 -7.21 6.16 19.24
CA PRO A 69 -7.82 4.83 19.32
C PRO A 69 -9.31 4.83 19.73
N ASN A 70 -9.80 5.93 20.35
CA ASN A 70 -11.15 6.02 20.92
C ASN A 70 -12.17 6.84 20.10
N LYS A 71 -11.86 7.33 18.89
CA LYS A 71 -12.81 8.18 18.12
C LYS A 71 -13.76 7.42 17.17
N LEU A 72 -13.77 6.09 17.21
CA LEU A 72 -14.57 5.25 16.30
C LEU A 72 -15.67 4.43 17.00
N TYR A 73 -16.00 4.78 18.25
CA TYR A 73 -17.17 4.28 18.98
C TYR A 73 -18.05 5.43 19.45
#